data_AF-A0A814YMF2-F1
#
_entry.id   AF-A0A814YMF2-F1
#
_cell.length_a   1.000
_cell.length_b   1.000
_cell.length_c   1.000
_cell.angle_alpha   90.00
_cell.angle_beta   90.00
_cell.angle_gamma   90.00
#
_symmetry.space_group_name_H-M   'P 1'
#
loop_
_entity.id
_entity.type
_entity.pdbx_description
1 polymer ?
#
loop_
_entity_poly.entity_id
_entity_poly.type
_entity_poly.pdbx_seq_one_letter_code
_entity_poly.pdbx_strand_id
1 'polypeptide(L)'
;MPLASELRKLLTIYYLSFFQQNLLLPSPCVCRNYLNQSVNWFIIYKLPRLSHSIDPLIANGTGYIYLDSSSTLDQWHLSSESITSSLSLTGLTLESLYKSKDNSFIFYNDQPPNQPFSLIYGHSKGVLAVEDKTQTGFWLVHSVPHFPPIIEQGYGYPDSGRIYGQTMLCVTFNASASLPNNSIDLLSTHFLFTRPLVYTSSLTLLATQRYSLLANGIIPDKAHITDPPYTYFHLLKTFSFEILTFAKYGLANIDMLSEFIVPSLRTSMLSETWSNGGEINLTSNCTTEYHTENIEKLSFNFTVHNDHSKWLVSQNHTWTCIGDMNRQIDQKIRHGGFACINNKDIQQRFRQLVLQIEPSHITDPPYTYSHLLKTFSFEILTFAKYGLANIDMLSEFIVPSLRTSMLSETWSNGGEINLPSNCTGEYHTENIEKLSFNFTVHNDHSKWLVSRNYTWTCIGDMNRQIDQKIRHGGFACINNKDIQQRFRQLVLQIEPCSIKRK
;
A
#
# COMPACT_ATOMS: atom_id res chain seq x y z
N MET A 1 -3.30 -8.06 79.92
CA MET A 1 -2.83 -8.15 78.53
C MET A 1 -3.85 -7.56 77.53
N PRO A 2 -4.16 -6.25 77.55
CA PRO A 2 -5.16 -5.66 76.63
C PRO A 2 -4.53 -5.15 75.32
N LEU A 3 -3.23 -4.84 75.34
CA LEU A 3 -2.51 -4.20 74.23
C LEU A 3 -2.44 -5.07 72.96
N ALA A 4 -2.36 -6.40 73.11
CA ALA A 4 -2.23 -7.33 71.99
C ALA A 4 -3.54 -7.48 71.18
N SER A 5 -4.70 -7.18 71.77
CA SER A 5 -6.00 -7.26 71.09
C SER A 5 -6.27 -6.01 70.24
N GLU A 6 -5.86 -4.83 70.72
CA GLU A 6 -5.98 -3.58 69.97
C GLU A 6 -5.02 -3.53 68.78
N LEU A 7 -3.77 -3.98 68.95
CA LEU A 7 -2.80 -4.09 67.86
C LEU A 7 -3.26 -5.04 66.74
N ARG A 8 -3.92 -6.16 67.10
CA ARG A 8 -4.53 -7.05 66.09
C ARG A 8 -5.70 -6.39 65.36
N LYS A 9 -6.56 -5.63 66.05
CA LYS A 9 -7.66 -4.91 65.39
C LYS A 9 -7.16 -3.81 64.47
N LEU A 10 -6.13 -3.05 64.87
CA LEU A 10 -5.51 -2.02 64.05
C LEU A 10 -4.79 -2.62 62.84
N LEU A 11 -4.08 -3.74 62.99
CA LEU A 11 -3.47 -4.48 61.87
C LEU A 11 -4.52 -5.04 60.92
N THR A 12 -5.64 -5.61 61.40
CA THR A 12 -6.71 -6.13 60.54
C THR A 12 -7.44 -5.00 59.80
N ILE A 13 -7.66 -3.85 60.43
CA ILE A 13 -8.25 -2.66 59.78
C ILE A 13 -7.27 -2.08 58.75
N TYR A 14 -5.96 -2.05 59.04
CA TYR A 14 -4.93 -1.64 58.09
C TYR A 14 -4.82 -2.60 56.90
N TYR A 15 -4.92 -3.92 57.13
CA TYR A 15 -4.95 -4.92 56.05
C TYR A 15 -6.23 -4.83 55.21
N LEU A 16 -7.40 -4.56 55.82
CA LEU A 16 -8.67 -4.39 55.09
C LEU A 16 -8.72 -3.06 54.32
N SER A 17 -8.12 -1.98 54.84
CA SER A 17 -8.04 -0.70 54.12
C SER A 17 -6.96 -0.70 53.03
N PHE A 18 -5.88 -1.46 53.18
CA PHE A 18 -4.88 -1.69 52.11
C PHE A 18 -5.42 -2.59 50.99
N PHE A 19 -6.31 -3.54 51.29
CA PHE A 19 -6.98 -4.37 50.26
C PHE A 19 -8.19 -3.70 49.60
N GLN A 20 -8.77 -2.65 50.20
CA GLN A 20 -9.84 -1.85 49.59
C GLN A 20 -9.34 -0.69 48.73
N GLN A 21 -8.04 -0.37 48.77
CA GLN A 21 -7.44 0.61 47.87
C GLN A 21 -6.73 -0.13 46.72
N ASN A 22 -7.39 -0.16 45.56
CA ASN A 22 -6.88 -0.57 44.23
C ASN A 22 -7.17 -2.02 43.75
N LEU A 23 -8.39 -2.52 43.93
CA LEU A 23 -9.04 -3.25 42.82
C LEU A 23 -9.72 -2.22 41.91
N LEU A 24 -8.92 -1.36 41.26
CA LEU A 24 -9.39 -0.69 40.06
C LEU A 24 -9.64 -1.80 39.05
N LEU A 25 -10.93 -2.11 38.82
CA LEU A 25 -11.30 -2.93 37.67
C LEU A 25 -10.59 -2.32 36.45
N PRO A 26 -9.80 -3.11 35.70
CA PRO A 26 -9.06 -2.57 34.56
C PRO A 26 -10.09 -1.96 33.61
N SER A 27 -9.84 -0.71 33.15
CA SER A 27 -10.77 0.00 32.29
C SER A 27 -11.28 -0.91 31.16
N PRO A 28 -12.60 -1.01 30.92
CA PRO A 28 -13.18 -1.84 29.88
C PRO A 28 -12.80 -1.36 28.48
N CYS A 29 -12.61 -0.05 28.28
CA CYS A 29 -12.39 0.55 26.97
C CYS A 29 -10.91 0.92 26.76
N VAL A 30 -10.07 -0.10 26.62
CA VAL A 30 -8.63 -0.01 26.30
C VAL A 30 -8.21 -1.17 25.40
N CYS A 31 -7.16 -0.98 24.59
CA CYS A 31 -6.51 -2.07 23.86
C CYS A 31 -5.85 -3.05 24.84
N ARG A 32 -5.85 -4.34 24.53
CA ARG A 32 -5.32 -5.40 25.40
C ARG A 32 -4.34 -6.31 24.67
N ASN A 33 -3.27 -6.70 25.36
CA ASN A 33 -2.32 -7.70 24.87
C ASN A 33 -2.78 -9.14 25.18
N TYR A 34 -1.98 -10.13 24.79
CA TYR A 34 -2.28 -11.56 24.98
C TYR A 34 -2.33 -11.99 26.46
N LEU A 35 -1.80 -11.19 27.39
CA LEU A 35 -1.90 -11.42 28.84
C LEU A 35 -3.13 -10.73 29.46
N ASN A 36 -4.05 -10.20 28.65
CA ASN A 36 -5.20 -9.40 29.08
C ASN A 36 -4.81 -8.13 29.87
N GLN A 37 -3.62 -7.59 29.61
CA GLN A 37 -3.14 -6.35 30.21
C GLN A 37 -3.42 -5.19 29.26
N SER A 38 -3.73 -4.02 29.84
CA SER A 38 -3.93 -2.79 29.08
C SER A 38 -2.64 -2.41 28.35
N VAL A 39 -2.76 -2.10 27.06
CA VAL A 39 -1.68 -1.55 26.23
C VAL A 39 -2.15 -0.26 25.56
N ASN A 40 -1.19 0.60 25.25
CA ASN A 40 -1.48 1.87 24.61
C ASN A 40 -1.85 1.68 23.14
N TRP A 41 -1.35 0.63 22.50
CA TRP A 41 -1.67 0.26 21.13
C TRP A 41 -1.25 -1.17 20.83
N PHE A 42 -1.85 -1.75 19.80
CA PHE A 42 -1.32 -2.93 19.12
C PHE A 42 -1.59 -2.86 17.61
N ILE A 43 -0.78 -3.57 16.85
CA ILE A 43 -0.96 -3.79 15.41
C ILE A 43 -1.03 -5.30 15.19
N ILE A 44 -2.04 -5.76 14.45
CA ILE A 44 -2.18 -7.15 14.03
C ILE A 44 -2.01 -7.22 12.51
N TYR A 45 -1.24 -8.21 12.06
CA TYR A 45 -1.23 -8.67 10.68
C TYR A 45 -1.68 -10.14 10.66
N LYS A 46 -2.95 -10.35 10.31
CA LYS A 46 -3.55 -11.67 10.18
C LYS A 46 -3.13 -12.26 8.84
N LEU A 47 -2.56 -13.47 8.83
CA LEU A 47 -1.98 -14.08 7.64
C LEU A 47 -3.04 -14.84 6.83
N PRO A 48 -3.01 -14.81 5.48
CA PRO A 48 -3.95 -15.54 4.64
C PRO A 48 -3.93 -17.04 4.93
N ARG A 49 -4.96 -17.74 4.47
CA ARG A 49 -5.02 -19.21 4.60
C ARG A 49 -3.98 -19.85 3.68
N LEU A 50 -2.92 -20.40 4.26
CA LEU A 50 -1.87 -21.11 3.53
C LEU A 50 -1.92 -22.60 3.87
N SER A 51 -2.75 -23.36 3.16
CA SER A 51 -3.04 -24.78 3.46
C SER A 51 -1.83 -25.70 3.59
N HIS A 52 -0.68 -25.31 3.02
CA HIS A 52 0.58 -26.05 3.08
C HIS A 52 1.51 -25.62 4.23
N SER A 53 1.08 -24.66 5.06
CA SER A 53 1.83 -24.22 6.23
C SER A 53 1.94 -25.35 7.25
N ILE A 54 3.11 -25.47 7.88
CA ILE A 54 3.33 -26.36 9.02
C ILE A 54 2.63 -25.86 10.30
N ASP A 55 2.40 -24.54 10.39
CA ASP A 55 1.66 -23.93 11.48
C ASP A 55 0.15 -24.12 11.26
N PRO A 56 -0.59 -24.80 12.15
CA PRO A 56 -2.01 -25.07 11.98
C PRO A 56 -2.91 -23.83 11.94
N LEU A 57 -2.54 -22.75 12.64
CA LEU A 57 -3.33 -21.52 12.64
C LEU A 57 -3.17 -20.81 11.28
N ILE A 58 -1.96 -20.75 10.75
CA ILE A 58 -1.70 -20.21 9.41
C ILE A 58 -2.35 -21.09 8.33
N ALA A 59 -2.27 -22.42 8.48
CA ALA A 59 -2.89 -23.37 7.56
C ALA A 59 -4.41 -23.21 7.45
N ASN A 60 -5.04 -22.78 8.54
CA ASN A 60 -6.47 -22.51 8.62
C ASN A 60 -6.84 -21.03 8.40
N GLY A 61 -5.86 -20.15 8.17
CA GLY A 61 -6.07 -18.72 7.93
C GLY A 61 -6.51 -17.94 9.17
N THR A 62 -6.23 -18.47 10.36
CA THR A 62 -6.55 -17.87 11.65
C THR A 62 -5.32 -17.39 12.44
N GLY A 63 -4.12 -17.72 11.95
CA GLY A 63 -2.85 -17.25 12.50
C GLY A 63 -2.59 -15.79 12.20
N TYR A 64 -1.95 -15.09 13.14
CA TYR A 64 -1.59 -13.69 12.97
C TYR A 64 -0.28 -13.39 13.70
N ILE A 65 0.44 -12.41 13.15
CA ILE A 65 1.57 -11.77 13.84
C ILE A 65 1.12 -10.42 14.41
N TYR A 66 1.82 -9.93 15.42
CA TYR A 66 1.47 -8.67 16.05
C TYR A 66 2.69 -7.91 16.59
N LEU A 67 2.45 -6.62 16.85
CA LEU A 67 3.29 -5.72 17.64
C LEU A 67 2.39 -5.08 18.68
N ASP A 68 2.90 -4.84 19.90
CA ASP A 68 2.16 -4.10 20.91
C ASP A 68 3.07 -3.19 21.73
N SER A 69 2.46 -2.27 22.48
CA SER A 69 3.21 -1.30 23.28
C SER A 69 3.89 -1.88 24.54
N SER A 70 3.74 -3.18 24.81
CA SER A 70 4.30 -3.86 25.99
C SER A 70 5.54 -4.70 25.67
N SER A 71 5.82 -4.91 24.39
CA SER A 71 6.92 -5.74 23.89
C SER A 71 8.06 -4.89 23.32
N THR A 72 9.25 -5.50 23.22
CA THR A 72 10.32 -4.92 22.43
C THR A 72 9.89 -4.96 20.97
N LEU A 73 9.99 -3.82 20.28
CA LEU A 73 9.66 -3.74 18.86
C LEU A 73 10.85 -4.18 18.01
N ASP A 74 11.51 -5.28 18.35
CA ASP A 74 12.68 -5.83 17.64
C ASP A 74 12.29 -6.83 16.55
N GLN A 75 11.10 -7.45 16.67
CA GLN A 75 10.55 -8.39 15.70
C GLN A 75 9.02 -8.41 15.71
N TRP A 76 8.43 -9.00 14.68
CA TRP A 76 7.03 -9.38 14.71
C TRP A 76 6.84 -10.64 15.56
N HIS A 77 5.84 -10.65 16.44
CA HIS A 77 5.52 -11.80 17.27
C HIS A 77 4.44 -12.65 16.62
N LEU A 78 4.67 -13.96 16.46
CA LEU A 78 3.62 -14.90 16.06
C LEU A 78 2.73 -15.23 17.27
N SER A 79 1.42 -15.03 17.12
CA SER A 79 0.46 -15.34 18.18
C SER A 79 0.29 -16.85 18.34
N SER A 80 0.28 -17.33 19.59
CA SER A 80 -0.14 -18.69 19.94
C SER A 80 -1.66 -18.85 19.94
N GLU A 81 -2.41 -17.74 20.00
CA GLU A 81 -3.87 -17.72 19.97
C GLU A 81 -4.40 -17.50 18.56
N SER A 82 -5.47 -18.21 18.21
CA SER A 82 -6.22 -17.99 16.97
C SER A 82 -6.91 -16.63 17.00
N ILE A 83 -6.97 -15.90 15.87
CA ILE A 83 -7.76 -14.65 15.77
C ILE A 83 -9.25 -14.88 16.07
N THR A 84 -9.75 -16.11 15.91
CA THR A 84 -11.13 -16.50 16.23
C THR A 84 -11.40 -16.65 17.73
N SER A 85 -10.35 -16.73 18.55
CA SER A 85 -10.43 -16.94 20.00
C SER A 85 -10.80 -15.65 20.72
N SER A 86 -11.65 -15.73 21.74
CA SER A 86 -11.90 -14.60 22.66
C SER A 86 -10.66 -14.23 23.49
N LEU A 87 -9.62 -15.07 23.48
CA LEU A 87 -8.32 -14.81 24.10
C LEU A 87 -7.32 -14.14 23.13
N SER A 88 -7.68 -13.93 21.86
CA SER A 88 -6.89 -13.11 20.95
C SER A 88 -6.84 -11.65 21.41
N LEU A 89 -5.87 -10.86 20.93
CA LEU A 89 -5.75 -9.44 21.26
C LEU A 89 -7.05 -8.66 20.98
N THR A 90 -7.67 -8.93 19.83
CA THR A 90 -8.97 -8.37 19.45
C THR A 90 -10.11 -8.91 20.29
N GLY A 91 -10.11 -10.21 20.60
CA GLY A 91 -11.08 -10.84 21.50
C GLY A 91 -11.10 -10.19 22.86
N LEU A 92 -9.94 -10.09 23.50
CA LEU A 92 -9.77 -9.48 24.82
C LEU A 92 -10.16 -8.00 24.82
N THR A 93 -9.77 -7.26 23.79
CA THR A 93 -10.08 -5.82 23.67
C THR A 93 -11.58 -5.56 23.52
N LEU A 94 -12.28 -6.37 22.73
CA LEU A 94 -13.72 -6.19 22.49
C LEU A 94 -14.61 -6.86 23.55
N GLU A 95 -14.06 -7.74 24.38
CA GLU A 95 -14.81 -8.57 25.34
C GLU A 95 -15.74 -7.75 26.24
N SER A 96 -15.25 -6.61 26.75
CA SER A 96 -16.00 -5.75 27.67
C SER A 96 -17.25 -5.14 27.02
N LEU A 97 -17.23 -4.91 25.72
CA LEU A 97 -18.35 -4.33 24.97
C LEU A 97 -19.47 -5.35 24.75
N TYR A 98 -19.12 -6.64 24.66
CA TYR A 98 -20.09 -7.74 24.59
C TYR A 98 -20.76 -8.05 25.93
N LYS A 99 -20.11 -7.71 27.05
CA LYS A 99 -20.58 -8.06 28.40
C LYS A 99 -21.35 -6.93 29.10
N SER A 100 -21.13 -5.67 28.74
CA SER A 100 -21.72 -4.54 29.46
C SER A 100 -22.24 -3.44 28.53
N LYS A 101 -23.46 -2.98 28.82
CA LYS A 101 -24.09 -1.79 28.21
C LYS A 101 -23.67 -0.48 28.90
N ASP A 102 -22.82 -0.54 29.92
CA ASP A 102 -22.28 0.67 30.58
C ASP A 102 -21.19 1.35 29.74
N ASN A 103 -20.73 0.71 28.66
CA ASN A 103 -19.76 1.24 27.72
C ASN A 103 -20.46 1.93 26.56
N SER A 104 -19.92 3.06 26.12
CA SER A 104 -20.39 3.75 24.92
C SER A 104 -19.54 3.36 23.73
N PHE A 105 -20.13 2.90 22.64
CA PHE A 105 -19.41 2.43 21.46
C PHE A 105 -20.21 2.58 20.16
N ILE A 106 -19.47 2.57 19.05
CA ILE A 106 -19.99 2.32 17.71
C ILE A 106 -19.16 1.23 17.05
N PHE A 107 -19.81 0.29 16.35
CA PHE A 107 -19.16 -0.58 15.39
C PHE A 107 -19.58 -0.15 14.00
N TYR A 108 -18.62 -0.04 13.09
CA TYR A 108 -18.87 0.38 11.73
C TYR A 108 -18.16 -0.51 10.72
N ASN A 109 -18.81 -0.76 9.59
CA ASN A 109 -18.30 -1.60 8.50
C ASN A 109 -19.17 -1.40 7.25
N ASP A 110 -18.59 -1.16 6.06
CA ASP A 110 -19.35 -1.12 4.80
C ASP A 110 -19.90 -2.48 4.35
N GLN A 111 -19.46 -3.55 4.99
CA GLN A 111 -19.92 -4.93 4.81
C GLN A 111 -20.18 -5.56 6.20
N PRO A 112 -21.21 -5.15 6.94
CA PRO A 112 -21.41 -5.58 8.33
C PRO A 112 -21.80 -7.07 8.44
N PRO A 113 -21.69 -7.70 9.62
CA PRO A 113 -22.24 -9.03 9.86
C PRO A 113 -23.77 -8.97 9.71
N ASN A 114 -24.34 -9.74 8.79
CA ASN A 114 -25.79 -9.86 8.57
C ASN A 114 -26.48 -8.71 7.82
N GLN A 115 -25.76 -7.81 7.15
CA GLN A 115 -26.38 -6.88 6.19
C GLN A 115 -25.58 -6.84 4.87
N PRO A 116 -26.19 -6.46 3.74
CA PRO A 116 -25.49 -6.40 2.46
C PRO A 116 -24.43 -5.29 2.45
N PHE A 117 -23.48 -5.44 1.54
CA PHE A 117 -22.51 -4.41 1.19
C PHE A 117 -23.20 -3.10 0.76
N SER A 118 -22.64 -1.95 1.16
CA SER A 118 -23.10 -0.64 0.71
C SER A 118 -21.97 0.19 0.09
N LEU A 119 -22.23 0.71 -1.12
CA LEU A 119 -21.36 1.66 -1.82
C LEU A 119 -21.58 3.12 -1.39
N ILE A 120 -22.68 3.40 -0.67
CA ILE A 120 -23.05 4.76 -0.22
C ILE A 120 -22.17 5.21 0.95
N TYR A 121 -21.74 4.25 1.77
CA TYR A 121 -20.89 4.50 2.92
C TYR A 121 -19.41 4.32 2.57
N GLY A 122 -18.54 4.93 3.36
CA GLY A 122 -17.10 4.81 3.14
C GLY A 122 -16.62 3.38 3.18
N HIS A 123 -15.60 3.08 2.39
CA HIS A 123 -14.81 1.87 2.62
C HIS A 123 -14.09 2.10 3.94
N SER A 124 -14.71 1.71 5.06
CA SER A 124 -14.18 1.92 6.39
C SER A 124 -14.78 0.92 7.36
N LYS A 125 -13.93 0.42 8.28
CA LYS A 125 -14.35 -0.59 9.25
C LYS A 125 -13.61 -0.43 10.57
N GLY A 126 -14.31 -0.65 11.67
CA GLY A 126 -13.71 -0.49 12.98
C GLY A 126 -14.68 -0.42 14.14
N VAL A 127 -14.09 -0.08 15.29
CA VAL A 127 -14.78 0.12 16.57
C VAL A 127 -14.23 1.36 17.23
N LEU A 128 -15.12 2.24 17.67
CA LEU A 128 -14.78 3.30 18.62
C LEU A 128 -15.52 3.01 19.91
N ALA A 129 -14.82 3.00 21.04
CA ALA A 129 -15.42 2.79 22.34
C ALA A 129 -14.83 3.73 23.40
N VAL A 130 -15.66 4.12 24.36
CA VAL A 130 -15.31 4.99 25.48
C VAL A 130 -16.00 4.52 26.76
N GLU A 131 -15.26 4.59 27.87
CA GLU A 131 -15.83 4.41 29.21
C GLU A 131 -15.97 5.76 29.91
N ASP A 132 -17.18 6.09 30.36
CA ASP A 132 -17.46 7.39 30.98
C ASP A 132 -16.77 7.63 32.33
N LYS A 133 -16.51 6.56 33.09
CA LYS A 133 -15.96 6.63 34.45
C LYS A 133 -14.48 6.99 34.44
N THR A 134 -13.69 6.25 33.68
CA THR A 134 -12.24 6.51 33.55
C THR A 134 -11.91 7.52 32.46
N GLN A 135 -12.88 7.84 31.59
CA GLN A 135 -12.68 8.67 30.40
C GLN A 135 -11.55 8.15 29.51
N THR A 136 -11.35 6.84 29.45
CA THR A 136 -10.49 6.20 28.46
C THR A 136 -11.32 5.71 27.29
N GLY A 137 -10.73 5.72 26.10
CA GLY A 137 -11.31 5.10 24.93
C GLY A 137 -10.27 4.37 24.11
N PHE A 138 -10.76 3.54 23.19
CA PHE A 138 -9.94 2.99 22.13
C PHE A 138 -10.60 3.16 20.77
N TRP A 139 -9.77 3.21 19.75
CA TRP A 139 -10.18 3.16 18.35
C TRP A 139 -9.46 2.01 17.68
N LEU A 140 -10.25 1.11 17.10
CA LEU A 140 -9.79 -0.03 16.32
C LEU A 140 -10.14 0.21 14.86
N VAL A 141 -9.14 0.26 13.99
CA VAL A 141 -9.28 0.33 12.53
C VAL A 141 -8.87 -1.01 11.93
N HIS A 142 -9.63 -1.55 10.98
CA HIS A 142 -9.30 -2.82 10.34
C HIS A 142 -9.83 -2.95 8.91
N SER A 143 -9.33 -3.95 8.19
CA SER A 143 -9.77 -4.24 6.81
C SER A 143 -10.81 -5.38 6.67
N VAL A 144 -11.23 -6.02 7.78
CA VAL A 144 -12.03 -7.27 7.78
C VAL A 144 -13.54 -7.07 7.52
N PRO A 145 -14.10 -7.55 6.41
CA PRO A 145 -15.55 -7.59 6.19
C PRO A 145 -16.27 -8.47 7.20
N HIS A 146 -17.52 -8.15 7.52
CA HIS A 146 -18.41 -8.88 8.43
C HIS A 146 -17.88 -9.01 9.87
N PHE A 147 -17.02 -8.07 10.29
CA PHE A 147 -16.42 -8.02 11.61
C PHE A 147 -16.54 -6.61 12.22
N PRO A 148 -16.63 -6.48 13.56
CA PRO A 148 -16.97 -7.53 14.53
C PRO A 148 -18.41 -8.05 14.39
N PRO A 149 -18.78 -9.18 15.01
CA PRO A 149 -20.18 -9.57 15.17
C PRO A 149 -20.97 -8.55 16.01
N ILE A 150 -22.29 -8.51 15.81
CA ILE A 150 -23.18 -7.70 16.66
C ILE A 150 -23.12 -8.17 18.12
N ILE A 151 -23.50 -7.28 19.05
CA ILE A 151 -23.31 -7.47 20.49
C ILE A 151 -23.94 -8.77 21.00
N GLU A 152 -25.11 -9.14 20.48
CA GLU A 152 -25.86 -10.33 20.87
C GLU A 152 -25.15 -11.64 20.50
N GLN A 153 -24.21 -11.60 19.55
CA GLN A 153 -23.48 -12.79 19.07
C GLN A 153 -22.18 -13.05 19.83
N GLY A 154 -21.72 -12.10 20.64
CA GLY A 154 -20.41 -12.17 21.29
C GLY A 154 -19.24 -12.05 20.31
N TYR A 155 -18.03 -12.21 20.81
CA TYR A 155 -16.84 -12.15 19.98
C TYR A 155 -16.76 -13.35 19.03
N GLY A 156 -16.39 -13.08 17.78
CA GLY A 156 -16.10 -14.08 16.76
C GLY A 156 -15.39 -13.44 15.58
N TYR A 157 -14.78 -14.26 14.74
CA TYR A 157 -14.09 -13.81 13.54
C TYR A 157 -14.71 -14.49 12.31
N PRO A 158 -15.06 -13.74 11.26
CA PRO A 158 -15.84 -14.27 10.14
C PRO A 158 -15.03 -15.24 9.30
N ASP A 159 -15.69 -16.30 8.79
CA ASP A 159 -15.04 -17.32 7.97
C ASP A 159 -14.46 -16.75 6.66
N SER A 160 -15.14 -15.76 6.07
CA SER A 160 -14.62 -15.03 4.90
C SER A 160 -13.32 -14.27 5.20
N GLY A 161 -13.12 -13.83 6.44
CA GLY A 161 -11.90 -13.16 6.89
C GLY A 161 -10.68 -14.10 7.00
N ARG A 162 -10.87 -15.42 6.89
CA ARG A 162 -9.76 -16.39 6.95
C ARG A 162 -8.96 -16.46 5.65
N ILE A 163 -9.59 -16.13 4.52
CA ILE A 163 -9.02 -16.34 3.18
C ILE A 163 -7.81 -15.43 2.95
N TYR A 164 -7.96 -14.14 3.22
CA TYR A 164 -6.97 -13.10 2.87
C TYR A 164 -6.21 -12.59 4.08
N GLY A 165 -5.02 -12.03 3.84
CA GLY A 165 -4.28 -11.21 4.79
C GLY A 165 -5.09 -9.99 5.21
N GLN A 166 -4.94 -9.54 6.46
CA GLN A 166 -5.72 -8.43 7.02
C GLN A 166 -4.89 -7.68 8.06
N THR A 167 -4.97 -6.35 8.08
CA THR A 167 -4.33 -5.52 9.11
C THR A 167 -5.35 -4.92 10.07
N MET A 168 -4.94 -4.74 11.33
CA MET A 168 -5.70 -4.02 12.35
C MET A 168 -4.78 -3.13 13.18
N LEU A 169 -5.27 -1.96 13.56
CA LEU A 169 -4.62 -1.04 14.49
C LEU A 169 -5.59 -0.70 15.62
N CYS A 170 -5.22 -1.00 16.86
CA CYS A 170 -5.92 -0.52 18.05
C CYS A 170 -5.08 0.53 18.77
N VAL A 171 -5.71 1.65 19.15
CA VAL A 171 -5.05 2.73 19.88
C VAL A 171 -5.89 3.17 21.08
N THR A 172 -5.28 3.20 22.26
CA THR A 172 -5.88 3.68 23.51
C THR A 172 -5.56 5.17 23.69
N PHE A 173 -6.56 5.97 24.03
CA PHE A 173 -6.41 7.41 24.20
C PHE A 173 -7.26 7.95 25.35
N ASN A 174 -6.94 9.19 25.74
CA ASN A 174 -7.76 9.95 26.68
C ASN A 174 -8.99 10.50 25.95
N ALA A 175 -10.17 10.14 26.44
CA ALA A 175 -11.46 10.54 25.89
C ALA A 175 -12.14 11.66 26.68
N SER A 176 -11.43 12.30 27.62
CA SER A 176 -12.00 13.37 28.44
C SER A 176 -12.52 14.54 27.60
N ALA A 177 -13.82 14.81 27.71
CA ALA A 177 -14.49 15.92 27.02
C ALA A 177 -14.06 17.31 27.55
N SER A 178 -13.36 17.37 28.69
CA SER A 178 -12.84 18.62 29.25
C SER A 178 -11.57 19.12 28.55
N LEU A 179 -10.97 18.29 27.68
CA LEU A 179 -9.80 18.69 26.90
C LEU A 179 -10.23 19.52 25.68
N PRO A 180 -9.52 20.63 25.36
CA PRO A 180 -9.69 21.29 24.07
C PRO A 180 -9.28 20.31 22.97
N ASN A 181 -10.13 20.15 21.95
CA ASN A 181 -9.97 19.16 20.87
C ASN A 181 -9.86 17.72 21.42
N ASN A 182 -10.88 17.27 22.17
CA ASN A 182 -10.89 15.90 22.68
C ASN A 182 -10.92 14.87 21.55
N SER A 183 -10.34 13.70 21.83
CA SER A 183 -10.14 12.62 20.86
C SER A 183 -11.43 12.15 20.18
N ILE A 184 -12.55 12.14 20.90
CA ILE A 184 -13.83 11.68 20.36
C ILE A 184 -14.41 12.68 19.37
N ASP A 185 -14.32 13.99 19.64
CA ASP A 185 -14.80 15.01 18.71
C ASP A 185 -13.94 15.08 17.44
N LEU A 186 -12.63 14.90 17.57
CA LEU A 186 -11.71 14.80 16.44
C LEU A 186 -12.01 13.58 15.57
N LEU A 187 -12.25 12.41 16.17
CA LEU A 187 -12.68 11.21 15.45
C LEU A 187 -14.09 11.35 14.88
N SER A 188 -15.02 12.03 15.57
CA SER A 188 -16.36 12.32 15.06
C SER A 188 -16.29 13.22 13.83
N THR A 189 -15.39 14.21 13.83
CA THR A 189 -15.11 15.03 12.65
C THR A 189 -14.53 14.17 11.53
N HIS A 190 -13.57 13.28 11.81
CA HIS A 190 -13.06 12.31 10.83
C HIS A 190 -14.18 11.47 10.21
N PHE A 191 -15.16 11.03 11.01
CA PHE A 191 -16.31 10.27 10.53
C PHE A 191 -17.28 11.06 9.66
N LEU A 192 -17.32 12.39 9.72
CA LEU A 192 -18.07 13.20 8.74
C LEU A 192 -17.53 13.00 7.32
N PHE A 193 -16.20 12.86 7.19
CA PHE A 193 -15.50 12.68 5.92
C PHE A 193 -15.52 11.23 5.45
N THR A 194 -15.31 10.27 6.36
CA THR A 194 -15.32 8.85 5.97
C THR A 194 -16.73 8.26 5.88
N ARG A 195 -17.75 8.94 6.42
CA ARG A 195 -19.17 8.54 6.43
C ARG A 195 -19.35 7.03 6.63
N PRO A 196 -18.90 6.48 7.77
CA PRO A 196 -18.91 5.05 8.02
C PRO A 196 -20.33 4.52 8.21
N LEU A 197 -20.59 3.27 7.79
CA LEU A 197 -21.86 2.58 8.09
C LEU A 197 -21.82 2.05 9.52
N VAL A 198 -22.47 2.75 10.46
CA VAL A 198 -22.66 2.28 11.84
C VAL A 198 -23.78 1.24 11.86
N TYR A 199 -23.46 0.00 12.21
CA TYR A 199 -24.44 -1.12 12.20
C TYR A 199 -24.83 -1.59 13.61
N THR A 200 -24.05 -1.23 14.63
CA THR A 200 -24.45 -1.37 16.04
C THR A 200 -23.78 -0.29 16.89
N SER A 201 -24.49 0.18 17.91
CA SER A 201 -24.02 1.24 18.79
C SER A 201 -24.74 1.18 20.13
N SER A 202 -24.05 1.64 21.17
CA SER A 202 -24.66 1.92 22.48
C SER A 202 -24.05 3.21 23.01
N LEU A 203 -24.85 4.11 23.56
CA LEU A 203 -24.37 5.31 24.23
C LEU A 203 -25.07 5.45 25.58
N THR A 204 -24.29 5.78 26.61
CA THR A 204 -24.88 6.23 27.87
C THR A 204 -25.45 7.64 27.73
N LEU A 205 -26.26 8.06 28.70
CA LEU A 205 -26.75 9.44 28.77
C LEU A 205 -25.60 10.45 28.86
N LEU A 206 -24.54 10.13 29.60
CA LEU A 206 -23.38 11.02 29.76
C LEU A 206 -22.59 11.16 28.46
N ALA A 207 -22.33 10.05 27.76
CA ALA A 207 -21.64 10.08 26.47
C ALA A 207 -22.45 10.85 25.42
N THR A 208 -23.78 10.70 25.42
CA THR A 208 -24.68 11.45 24.53
C THR A 208 -24.55 12.96 24.73
N GLN A 209 -24.42 13.41 25.99
CA GLN A 209 -24.24 14.83 26.31
C GLN A 209 -22.83 15.33 25.98
N ARG A 210 -21.81 14.50 26.19
CA ARG A 210 -20.40 14.85 25.97
C ARG A 210 -20.03 14.91 24.49
N TYR A 211 -20.54 13.98 23.68
CA TYR A 211 -20.10 13.75 22.30
C TYR A 211 -21.27 13.93 21.33
N SER A 212 -21.79 15.16 21.25
CA SER A 212 -23.01 15.47 20.51
C SER A 212 -22.90 15.14 19.01
N LEU A 213 -21.75 15.38 18.38
CA LEU A 213 -21.55 15.07 16.96
C LEU A 213 -21.66 13.56 16.68
N LEU A 214 -21.06 12.73 17.55
CA LEU A 214 -21.16 11.28 17.49
C LEU A 214 -22.62 10.83 17.64
N ALA A 215 -23.29 11.31 18.70
CA ALA A 215 -24.62 10.85 19.09
C ALA A 215 -25.74 11.32 18.16
N ASN A 216 -25.69 12.58 17.72
CA ASN A 216 -26.77 13.22 16.97
C ASN A 216 -26.48 13.35 15.47
N GLY A 217 -25.22 13.17 15.05
CA GLY A 217 -24.78 13.27 13.66
C GLY A 217 -24.37 11.93 13.07
N ILE A 218 -23.30 11.33 13.59
CA ILE A 218 -22.65 10.14 13.01
C ILE A 218 -23.52 8.88 13.17
N ILE A 219 -23.93 8.54 14.39
CA ILE A 219 -24.74 7.33 14.65
C ILE A 219 -26.06 7.32 13.86
N PRO A 220 -26.86 8.40 13.81
CA PRO A 220 -28.11 8.40 13.06
C PRO A 220 -27.94 8.67 11.55
N ASP A 221 -26.71 8.74 11.03
CA ASP A 221 -26.37 9.12 9.63
C ASP A 221 -27.03 10.43 9.18
N LYS A 222 -27.04 11.44 10.07
CA LYS A 222 -27.63 12.77 9.81
C LYS A 222 -26.61 13.84 9.45
N ALA A 223 -25.32 13.56 9.62
CA ALA A 223 -24.25 14.51 9.35
C ALA A 223 -23.15 13.87 8.51
N HIS A 224 -22.78 14.54 7.41
CA HIS A 224 -21.66 14.20 6.55
C HIS A 224 -21.21 15.47 5.81
N ILE A 225 -20.04 15.41 5.16
CA ILE A 225 -19.53 16.55 4.39
C ILE A 225 -20.33 16.75 3.11
N THR A 226 -20.86 17.96 2.93
CA THR A 226 -21.58 18.39 1.71
C THR A 226 -20.81 19.41 0.89
N ASP A 227 -19.92 20.17 1.53
CA ASP A 227 -19.22 21.31 0.94
C ASP A 227 -17.69 21.15 1.08
N PRO A 228 -16.89 21.72 0.15
CA PRO A 228 -15.44 21.63 0.22
C PRO A 228 -14.88 22.43 1.42
N PRO A 229 -13.70 22.04 1.96
CA PRO A 229 -12.80 20.99 1.46
C PRO A 229 -13.31 19.56 1.76
N TYR A 230 -13.10 18.64 0.82
CA TYR A 230 -13.53 17.22 0.93
C TYR A 230 -12.48 16.30 1.55
N THR A 231 -11.39 16.86 2.07
CA THR A 231 -10.29 16.15 2.71
C THR A 231 -10.03 16.76 4.08
N TYR A 232 -9.73 15.92 5.06
CA TYR A 232 -9.44 16.34 6.42
C TYR A 232 -8.30 15.51 7.00
N PHE A 233 -7.41 16.17 7.72
CA PHE A 233 -6.43 15.47 8.54
C PHE A 233 -6.24 16.19 9.87
N HIS A 234 -5.98 15.42 10.92
CA HIS A 234 -5.75 15.97 12.25
C HIS A 234 -4.83 15.07 13.07
N LEU A 235 -4.18 15.68 14.05
CA LEU A 235 -3.33 15.00 15.00
C LEU A 235 -4.16 14.51 16.20
N LEU A 236 -4.18 13.21 16.42
CA LEU A 236 -4.81 12.55 17.55
C LEU A 236 -3.73 12.20 18.59
N LYS A 237 -3.87 12.71 19.80
CA LYS A 237 -2.94 12.40 20.90
C LYS A 237 -3.34 11.09 21.59
N THR A 238 -2.44 10.11 21.57
CA THR A 238 -2.59 8.87 22.35
C THR A 238 -1.69 8.91 23.59
N PHE A 239 -1.74 7.87 24.42
CA PHE A 239 -0.85 7.73 25.58
C PHE A 239 0.62 7.43 25.23
N SER A 240 0.93 7.00 23.99
CA SER A 240 2.30 6.64 23.58
C SER A 240 2.88 7.52 22.49
N PHE A 241 2.11 7.79 21.44
CA PHE A 241 2.55 8.58 20.30
C PHE A 241 1.41 9.40 19.74
N GLU A 242 1.74 10.34 18.87
CA GLU A 242 0.75 11.07 18.11
C GLU A 242 0.42 10.30 16.82
N ILE A 243 -0.86 10.27 16.47
CA ILE A 243 -1.36 9.67 15.24
C ILE A 243 -1.89 10.78 14.35
N LEU A 244 -1.42 10.86 13.12
CA LEU A 244 -2.03 11.73 12.12
C LEU A 244 -3.13 10.93 11.40
N THR A 245 -4.39 11.30 11.60
CA THR A 245 -5.49 10.67 10.86
C THR A 245 -5.77 11.45 9.59
N PHE A 246 -6.05 10.75 8.51
CA PHE A 246 -6.45 11.30 7.22
C PHE A 246 -7.82 10.76 6.86
N ALA A 247 -8.70 11.61 6.37
CA ALA A 247 -10.04 11.25 5.92
C ALA A 247 -10.37 11.95 4.60
N LYS A 248 -11.03 11.20 3.72
CA LYS A 248 -11.49 11.68 2.41
C LYS A 248 -12.98 11.40 2.25
N TYR A 249 -13.72 12.43 1.83
CA TYR A 249 -15.07 12.28 1.31
C TYR A 249 -15.03 12.04 -0.20
N GLY A 250 -15.88 11.17 -0.73
CA GLY A 250 -15.84 10.71 -2.13
C GLY A 250 -15.88 11.81 -3.19
N LEU A 251 -16.48 12.97 -2.88
CA LEU A 251 -16.50 14.14 -3.76
C LEU A 251 -15.10 14.76 -4.01
N ALA A 252 -14.09 14.41 -3.20
CA ALA A 252 -12.71 14.80 -3.47
C ALA A 252 -12.20 14.26 -4.81
N ASN A 253 -12.62 13.05 -5.21
CA ASN A 253 -12.21 12.39 -6.46
C ASN A 253 -10.69 12.34 -6.70
N ILE A 254 -9.93 11.92 -5.69
CA ILE A 254 -8.46 11.84 -5.72
C ILE A 254 -7.94 10.46 -5.30
N ASP A 255 -6.74 10.09 -5.78
CA ASP A 255 -5.93 9.05 -5.13
C ASP A 255 -5.50 9.56 -3.75
N MET A 256 -6.14 9.03 -2.70
CA MET A 256 -5.91 9.45 -1.32
C MET A 256 -4.44 9.30 -0.91
N LEU A 257 -3.72 8.33 -1.48
CA LEU A 257 -2.35 8.05 -1.12
C LEU A 257 -1.43 9.08 -1.79
N SER A 258 -1.41 9.12 -3.12
CA SER A 258 -0.46 9.96 -3.86
C SER A 258 -0.81 11.45 -3.93
N GLU A 259 -2.09 11.80 -3.80
CA GLU A 259 -2.56 13.19 -3.93
C GLU A 259 -2.87 13.85 -2.58
N PHE A 260 -2.91 13.09 -1.47
CA PHE A 260 -3.21 13.65 -0.14
C PHE A 260 -2.23 13.21 0.96
N ILE A 261 -2.14 11.92 1.29
CA ILE A 261 -1.32 11.44 2.42
C ILE A 261 0.17 11.69 2.18
N VAL A 262 0.71 11.21 1.07
CA VAL A 262 2.15 11.26 0.75
C VAL A 262 2.67 12.71 0.65
N PRO A 263 1.99 13.63 -0.08
CA PRO A 263 2.36 15.04 -0.08
C PRO A 263 2.27 15.71 1.30
N SER A 264 1.25 15.37 2.10
CA SER A 264 1.07 15.94 3.44
C SER A 264 2.16 15.51 4.41
N LEU A 265 2.62 14.26 4.30
CA LEU A 265 3.70 13.71 5.12
C LEU A 265 5.10 14.09 4.61
N ARG A 266 5.21 14.65 3.41
CA ARG A 266 6.47 15.08 2.78
C ARG A 266 7.54 13.97 2.77
N THR A 267 7.14 12.76 2.41
CA THR A 267 8.06 11.63 2.28
C THR A 267 7.54 10.60 1.30
N SER A 268 8.41 10.04 0.46
CA SER A 268 8.03 8.94 -0.43
C SER A 268 7.65 7.71 0.39
N MET A 269 6.55 7.06 0.03
CA MET A 269 6.01 5.90 0.74
C MET A 269 5.78 4.72 -0.19
N LEU A 270 5.95 3.53 0.37
CA LEU A 270 5.58 2.28 -0.28
C LEU A 270 4.19 1.87 0.20
N SER A 271 3.35 1.38 -0.71
CA SER A 271 1.95 1.05 -0.44
C SER A 271 1.67 -0.43 -0.66
N GLU A 272 1.17 -1.10 0.37
CA GLU A 272 0.49 -2.39 0.25
C GLU A 272 -1.00 -2.13 0.07
N THR A 273 -1.61 -2.80 -0.91
CA THR A 273 -3.03 -2.65 -1.19
C THR A 273 -3.61 -3.88 -1.85
N TRP A 274 -4.89 -4.12 -1.63
CA TRP A 274 -5.58 -5.22 -2.28
C TRP A 274 -5.69 -4.96 -3.80
N SER A 275 -5.09 -5.83 -4.59
CA SER A 275 -5.00 -5.68 -6.06
C SER A 275 -6.01 -6.51 -6.85
N ASN A 276 -6.91 -7.24 -6.17
CA ASN A 276 -7.87 -8.18 -6.79
C ASN A 276 -9.33 -7.72 -6.73
N GLY A 277 -9.60 -6.42 -6.58
CA GLY A 277 -10.97 -5.89 -6.49
C GLY A 277 -11.78 -5.92 -7.79
N GLY A 278 -11.27 -6.51 -8.88
CA GLY A 278 -11.94 -6.56 -10.19
C GLY A 278 -11.80 -5.29 -11.05
N GLU A 279 -11.34 -4.19 -10.45
CA GLU A 279 -11.12 -2.89 -11.09
C GLU A 279 -9.64 -2.62 -11.40
N ILE A 280 -9.39 -1.62 -12.24
CA ILE A 280 -8.05 -1.21 -12.66
C ILE A 280 -7.27 -0.66 -11.45
N ASN A 281 -6.14 -1.31 -11.13
CA ASN A 281 -5.19 -0.86 -10.12
C ASN A 281 -4.44 0.40 -10.61
N LEU A 282 -4.25 1.37 -9.72
CA LEU A 282 -3.38 2.51 -9.98
C LEU A 282 -1.92 2.07 -9.89
N THR A 283 -1.09 2.44 -10.87
CA THR A 283 0.36 2.15 -10.87
C THR A 283 1.10 3.01 -9.83
N SER A 284 2.34 2.65 -9.52
CA SER A 284 3.28 3.55 -8.83
C SER A 284 3.25 4.96 -9.42
N ASN A 285 3.15 5.97 -8.55
CA ASN A 285 3.17 7.38 -8.91
C ASN A 285 4.51 8.01 -8.46
N CYS A 286 5.37 8.29 -9.44
CA CYS A 286 6.70 8.87 -9.23
C CYS A 286 6.85 10.23 -9.95
N THR A 287 5.74 10.94 -10.21
CA THR A 287 5.75 12.20 -10.96
C THR A 287 5.83 13.45 -10.08
N THR A 288 5.54 13.31 -8.79
CA THR A 288 5.58 14.38 -7.80
C THR A 288 6.89 14.34 -7.00
N GLU A 289 7.15 15.37 -6.17
CA GLU A 289 8.33 15.41 -5.29
C GLU A 289 8.43 14.19 -4.35
N TYR A 290 7.29 13.66 -3.90
CA TYR A 290 7.21 12.52 -2.99
C TYR A 290 6.45 11.37 -3.66
N HIS A 291 7.13 10.25 -3.86
CA HIS A 291 6.59 9.13 -4.64
C HIS A 291 5.67 8.24 -3.82
N THR A 292 4.66 7.69 -4.47
CA THR A 292 3.83 6.60 -3.94
C THR A 292 4.08 5.36 -4.78
N GLU A 293 4.85 4.41 -4.26
CA GLU A 293 5.27 3.22 -5.01
C GLU A 293 4.54 1.99 -4.49
N ASN A 294 3.97 1.17 -5.38
CA ASN A 294 3.25 -0.02 -4.97
C ASN A 294 4.21 -1.14 -4.60
N ILE A 295 3.88 -1.88 -3.54
CA ILE A 295 4.59 -3.10 -3.18
C ILE A 295 4.10 -4.22 -4.10
N GLU A 296 5.05 -4.97 -4.70
CA GLU A 296 4.75 -6.11 -5.57
C GLU A 296 4.86 -7.43 -4.79
N LYS A 297 5.77 -7.49 -3.82
CA LYS A 297 6.02 -8.70 -3.03
C LYS A 297 6.39 -8.39 -1.59
N LEU A 298 5.74 -9.09 -0.68
CA LEU A 298 6.07 -9.11 0.74
C LEU A 298 6.98 -10.29 1.11
N SER A 299 7.61 -10.23 2.29
CA SER A 299 8.49 -11.26 2.85
C SER A 299 7.76 -12.53 3.30
N PHE A 300 6.44 -12.55 3.17
CA PHE A 300 5.62 -13.71 3.47
C PHE A 300 5.57 -14.68 2.28
N ASN A 301 5.14 -15.92 2.57
CA ASN A 301 4.95 -16.94 1.53
C ASN A 301 3.57 -16.82 0.85
N PHE A 302 3.18 -15.60 0.47
CA PHE A 302 1.98 -15.28 -0.29
C PHE A 302 2.19 -14.00 -1.10
N THR A 303 1.31 -13.76 -2.07
CA THR A 303 1.38 -12.57 -2.93
C THR A 303 0.40 -11.50 -2.46
N VAL A 304 0.60 -10.25 -2.87
CA VAL A 304 -0.32 -9.12 -2.57
C VAL A 304 -1.76 -9.38 -3.01
N HIS A 305 -1.97 -10.30 -3.97
CA HIS A 305 -3.28 -10.79 -4.40
C HIS A 305 -4.05 -11.57 -3.32
N ASN A 306 -3.33 -12.11 -2.33
CA ASN A 306 -3.88 -12.82 -1.19
C ASN A 306 -3.96 -11.94 0.06
N ASP A 307 -3.87 -10.61 -0.09
CA ASP A 307 -3.88 -9.67 1.02
C ASP A 307 -4.94 -8.57 0.86
N HIS A 308 -5.78 -8.38 1.88
CA HIS A 308 -6.74 -7.29 2.00
C HIS A 308 -6.21 -6.12 2.84
N SER A 309 -5.02 -6.25 3.40
CA SER A 309 -4.37 -5.21 4.19
C SER A 309 -4.13 -3.97 3.34
N LYS A 310 -4.23 -2.80 3.97
CA LYS A 310 -3.96 -1.51 3.33
C LYS A 310 -3.09 -0.71 4.26
N TRP A 311 -1.83 -0.57 3.89
CA TRP A 311 -0.88 0.17 4.69
C TRP A 311 0.18 0.83 3.83
N LEU A 312 0.75 1.90 4.38
CA LEU A 312 1.87 2.61 3.79
C LEU A 312 3.05 2.61 4.75
N VAL A 313 4.26 2.56 4.21
CA VAL A 313 5.49 2.72 4.99
C VAL A 313 6.43 3.69 4.27
N SER A 314 6.90 4.69 5.00
CA SER A 314 7.84 5.67 4.45
C SER A 314 9.21 5.04 4.15
N GLN A 315 9.89 5.50 3.11
CA GLN A 315 11.20 4.94 2.72
C GLN A 315 12.33 5.47 3.60
N ASN A 316 12.34 6.79 3.85
CA ASN A 316 13.43 7.50 4.54
C ASN A 316 12.93 8.32 5.74
N HIS A 317 11.72 8.03 6.23
CA HIS A 317 11.13 8.67 7.40
C HIS A 317 10.61 7.61 8.37
N THR A 318 9.89 8.03 9.39
CA THR A 318 9.39 7.20 10.50
C THR A 318 7.88 6.97 10.46
N TRP A 319 7.25 7.19 9.31
CA TRP A 319 5.80 7.06 9.14
C TRP A 319 5.40 5.66 8.69
N THR A 320 4.37 5.11 9.35
CA THR A 320 3.58 3.95 8.93
C THR A 320 2.10 4.29 8.99
N CYS A 321 1.35 4.07 7.92
CA CYS A 321 -0.09 4.32 7.89
C CYS A 321 -0.85 3.00 7.72
N ILE A 322 -1.96 2.83 8.43
CA ILE A 322 -2.88 1.69 8.29
C ILE A 322 -4.27 2.27 8.05
N GLY A 323 -5.02 1.73 7.10
CA GLY A 323 -6.31 2.32 6.76
C GLY A 323 -7.24 1.45 5.95
N ASP A 324 -8.20 2.12 5.35
CA ASP A 324 -9.41 1.46 4.87
C ASP A 324 -9.49 1.32 3.35
N MET A 325 -8.75 2.12 2.58
CA MET A 325 -8.94 2.23 1.13
C MET A 325 -7.94 1.42 0.32
N ASN A 326 -8.43 0.73 -0.72
CA ASN A 326 -7.56 0.16 -1.74
C ASN A 326 -7.02 1.27 -2.66
N ARG A 327 -6.11 0.91 -3.58
CA ARG A 327 -5.55 1.82 -4.58
C ARG A 327 -5.99 1.46 -6.02
N GLN A 328 -7.30 1.37 -6.23
CA GLN A 328 -7.92 1.18 -7.55
C GLN A 328 -8.57 2.49 -8.03
N ILE A 329 -8.80 2.64 -9.35
CA ILE A 329 -9.35 3.88 -9.94
C ILE A 329 -10.71 4.25 -9.32
N ASP A 330 -11.57 3.28 -9.09
CA ASP A 330 -12.91 3.46 -8.50
C ASP A 330 -12.86 3.97 -7.04
N GLN A 331 -11.75 3.74 -6.33
CA GLN A 331 -11.57 4.23 -4.96
C GLN A 331 -11.39 5.74 -4.90
N LYS A 332 -11.11 6.42 -6.03
CA LYS A 332 -11.01 7.89 -6.06
C LYS A 332 -12.29 8.57 -5.60
N ILE A 333 -13.45 8.00 -5.95
CA ILE A 333 -14.77 8.54 -5.61
C ILE A 333 -15.39 7.94 -4.33
N ARG A 334 -14.68 7.05 -3.62
CA ARG A 334 -15.15 6.48 -2.35
C ARG A 334 -14.68 7.27 -1.14
N HIS A 335 -15.43 7.20 -0.05
CA HIS A 335 -15.01 7.73 1.25
C HIS A 335 -14.10 6.73 1.98
N GLY A 336 -13.20 7.22 2.83
CA GLY A 336 -12.35 6.35 3.65
C GLY A 336 -11.22 7.10 4.34
N GLY A 337 -10.46 6.40 5.18
CA GLY A 337 -9.43 6.99 6.02
C GLY A 337 -8.17 6.15 6.20
N PHE A 338 -7.16 6.80 6.77
CA PHE A 338 -5.91 6.19 7.24
C PHE A 338 -5.50 6.79 8.59
N ALA A 339 -4.88 5.97 9.43
CA ALA A 339 -4.20 6.38 10.66
C ALA A 339 -2.70 6.19 10.49
N CYS A 340 -1.94 7.29 10.56
CA CYS A 340 -0.50 7.32 10.37
C CYS A 340 0.25 7.52 11.70
N ILE A 341 1.14 6.59 11.99
CA ILE A 341 1.95 6.53 13.21
C ILE A 341 3.36 7.04 12.89
N ASN A 342 3.84 7.99 13.69
CA ASN A 342 5.23 8.44 13.63
C ASN A 342 6.08 7.67 14.64
N ASN A 343 6.58 6.50 14.24
CA ASN A 343 7.42 5.68 15.10
C ASN A 343 8.43 4.90 14.25
N LYS A 344 9.72 5.13 14.54
CA LYS A 344 10.83 4.52 13.80
C LYS A 344 10.83 3.00 13.86
N ASP A 345 10.56 2.43 15.03
CA ASP A 345 10.62 0.98 15.21
C ASP A 345 9.47 0.30 14.47
N ILE A 346 8.24 0.82 14.57
CA ILE A 346 7.10 0.34 13.77
C ILE A 346 7.41 0.45 12.27
N GLN A 347 7.92 1.60 11.82
CA GLN A 347 8.30 1.81 10.43
C GLN A 347 9.32 0.79 9.95
N GLN A 348 10.35 0.49 10.74
CA GLN A 348 11.34 -0.52 10.40
C GLN A 348 10.71 -1.91 10.28
N ARG A 349 9.78 -2.28 11.17
CA ARG A 349 9.09 -3.58 11.11
C ARG A 349 8.25 -3.73 9.84
N PHE A 350 7.59 -2.68 9.39
CA PHE A 350 6.86 -2.70 8.13
C PHE A 350 7.81 -2.69 6.92
N ARG A 351 8.92 -1.94 6.97
CA ARG A 351 9.92 -1.96 5.88
C ARG A 351 10.54 -3.33 5.65
N GLN A 352 10.79 -4.08 6.73
CA GLN A 352 11.32 -5.43 6.66
C GLN A 352 10.38 -6.41 5.94
N LEU A 353 9.09 -6.11 5.85
CA LEU A 353 8.14 -6.92 5.11
C LEU A 353 8.23 -6.72 3.60
N VAL A 354 8.87 -5.66 3.10
CA VAL A 354 8.90 -5.35 1.66
C VAL A 354 10.07 -6.08 0.99
N LEU A 355 9.78 -6.95 0.01
CA LEU A 355 10.80 -7.61 -0.81
C LEU A 355 10.97 -6.97 -2.20
N GLN A 356 9.87 -6.55 -2.83
CA GLN A 356 9.87 -6.03 -4.19
C GLN A 356 8.83 -4.92 -4.35
N ILE A 357 9.17 -3.91 -5.15
CA ILE A 357 8.36 -2.73 -5.46
C ILE A 357 8.07 -2.76 -6.96
N GLU A 358 6.85 -2.38 -7.35
CA GLU A 358 6.46 -2.22 -8.75
C GLU A 358 7.38 -1.18 -9.43
N PRO A 359 8.03 -1.53 -10.57
CA PRO A 359 8.85 -0.59 -11.31
C PRO A 359 8.04 0.64 -11.74
N SER A 360 8.60 1.84 -11.58
CA SER A 360 7.98 3.05 -12.09
C SER A 360 7.93 3.03 -13.62
N HIS A 361 6.74 3.17 -14.19
CA HIS A 361 6.61 3.42 -15.62
C HIS A 361 7.01 4.87 -15.92
N ILE A 362 7.83 5.07 -16.96
CA ILE A 362 8.23 6.41 -17.42
C ILE A 362 6.99 7.10 -17.98
N THR A 363 6.35 7.94 -17.17
CA THR A 363 5.17 8.74 -17.58
C THR A 363 5.55 10.10 -18.16
N ASP A 364 6.77 10.58 -17.87
CA ASP A 364 7.27 11.89 -18.30
C ASP A 364 8.60 11.74 -19.07
N PRO A 365 8.86 12.59 -20.08
CA PRO A 365 10.08 12.52 -20.87
C PRO A 365 11.35 12.79 -20.04
N PRO A 366 12.53 12.26 -20.45
CA PRO A 366 12.79 11.62 -21.73
C PRO A 366 12.29 10.16 -21.79
N TYR A 367 11.52 9.84 -22.83
CA TYR A 367 11.05 8.47 -23.11
C TYR A 367 12.12 7.57 -23.74
N THR A 368 13.35 8.06 -23.84
CA THR A 368 14.52 7.34 -24.35
C THR A 368 15.61 7.34 -23.28
N TYR A 369 16.31 6.23 -23.18
CA TYR A 369 17.37 6.04 -22.21
C TYR A 369 18.58 5.37 -22.86
N SER A 370 19.78 5.79 -22.49
CA SER A 370 21.00 5.10 -22.87
C SER A 370 21.96 5.01 -21.69
N HIS A 371 22.69 3.90 -21.60
CA HIS A 371 23.61 3.66 -20.51
C HIS A 371 24.79 2.79 -20.94
N LEU A 372 25.98 3.15 -20.46
CA LEU A 372 27.21 2.41 -20.71
C LEU A 372 27.41 1.37 -19.60
N LEU A 373 27.20 0.10 -19.95
CA LEU A 373 27.52 -1.03 -19.08
C LEU A 373 29.00 -1.40 -19.22
N LYS A 374 29.72 -1.34 -18.10
CA LYS A 374 31.12 -1.76 -18.04
C LYS A 374 31.20 -3.18 -17.50
N THR A 375 31.71 -4.10 -18.31
CA THR A 375 32.08 -5.45 -17.85
C THR A 375 33.58 -5.49 -17.51
N PHE A 376 34.08 -6.61 -16.99
CA PHE A 376 35.50 -6.78 -16.74
C PHE A 376 36.38 -6.71 -18.00
N SER A 377 35.82 -6.98 -19.18
CA SER A 377 36.58 -7.17 -20.43
C SER A 377 36.17 -6.26 -21.59
N PHE A 378 34.95 -5.70 -21.58
CA PHE A 378 34.44 -4.85 -22.64
C PHE A 378 33.29 -3.96 -22.14
N GLU A 379 32.94 -2.95 -22.94
CA GLU A 379 31.82 -2.07 -22.66
C GLU A 379 30.67 -2.33 -23.64
N ILE A 380 29.43 -2.29 -23.15
CA ILE A 380 28.21 -2.33 -23.94
C ILE A 380 27.47 -1.02 -23.73
N LEU A 381 27.11 -0.34 -24.81
CA LEU A 381 26.19 0.78 -24.75
C LEU A 381 24.77 0.27 -25.01
N THR A 382 23.90 0.33 -24.01
CA THR A 382 22.49 -0.06 -24.15
C THR A 382 21.63 1.15 -24.45
N PHE A 383 20.66 0.97 -25.32
CA PHE A 383 19.62 1.94 -25.65
C PHE A 383 18.26 1.31 -25.35
N ALA A 384 17.37 2.08 -24.74
CA ALA A 384 15.99 1.69 -24.47
C ALA A 384 15.04 2.82 -24.85
N LYS A 385 13.83 2.45 -25.26
CA LYS A 385 12.76 3.37 -25.62
C LYS A 385 11.44 2.90 -25.02
N TYR A 386 10.69 3.85 -24.45
CA TYR A 386 9.31 3.69 -24.05
C TYR A 386 8.35 4.05 -25.20
N GLY A 387 7.18 3.44 -25.26
CA GLY A 387 6.26 3.54 -26.41
C GLY A 387 5.77 4.96 -26.67
N LEU A 388 5.65 5.76 -25.60
CA LEU A 388 5.28 7.17 -25.68
C LEU A 388 6.29 8.04 -26.44
N ALA A 389 7.53 7.57 -26.66
CA ALA A 389 8.49 8.29 -27.49
C ALA A 389 8.00 8.47 -28.93
N ASN A 390 7.24 7.51 -29.47
CA ASN A 390 6.69 7.56 -30.83
C ASN A 390 7.72 7.84 -31.96
N ILE A 391 8.94 7.31 -31.84
CA ILE A 391 10.04 7.51 -32.80
C ILE A 391 10.50 6.20 -33.47
N ASP A 392 11.14 6.29 -34.64
CA ASP A 392 12.01 5.23 -35.16
C ASP A 392 13.29 5.18 -34.30
N MET A 393 13.37 4.24 -33.37
CA MET A 393 14.46 4.14 -32.40
C MET A 393 15.84 4.04 -33.07
N LEU A 394 15.91 3.38 -34.25
CA LEU A 394 17.18 3.19 -34.94
C LEU A 394 17.65 4.52 -35.51
N SER A 395 16.82 5.18 -36.33
CA SER A 395 17.24 6.38 -37.06
C SER A 395 17.14 7.69 -36.29
N GLU A 396 16.26 7.76 -35.29
CA GLU A 396 16.01 8.99 -34.51
C GLU A 396 16.72 8.98 -33.14
N PHE A 397 17.23 7.83 -32.67
CA PHE A 397 17.91 7.74 -31.37
C PHE A 397 19.29 7.06 -31.42
N ILE A 398 19.38 5.79 -31.83
CA ILE A 398 20.63 5.01 -31.77
C ILE A 398 21.70 5.60 -32.72
N VAL A 399 21.38 5.76 -33.99
CA VAL A 399 22.32 6.20 -35.03
C VAL A 399 22.86 7.62 -34.76
N PRO A 400 22.03 8.62 -34.41
CA PRO A 400 22.53 9.92 -33.97
C PRO A 400 23.39 9.86 -32.70
N SER A 401 23.03 9.02 -31.73
CA SER A 401 23.79 8.88 -30.47
C SER A 401 25.18 8.27 -30.68
N LEU A 402 25.30 7.32 -31.60
CA LEU A 402 26.57 6.69 -31.97
C LEU A 402 27.41 7.52 -32.94
N ARG A 403 26.84 8.60 -33.49
CA ARG A 403 27.50 9.51 -34.45
C ARG A 403 28.13 8.78 -35.63
N THR A 404 27.40 7.82 -36.19
CA THR A 404 27.87 7.04 -37.34
C THR A 404 26.72 6.50 -38.17
N SER A 405 26.85 6.52 -39.50
CA SER A 405 25.86 5.88 -40.37
C SER A 405 25.91 4.36 -40.22
N MET A 406 24.73 3.74 -40.08
CA MET A 406 24.59 2.31 -39.84
C MET A 406 23.70 1.64 -40.89
N LEU A 407 24.02 0.38 -41.16
CA LEU A 407 23.21 -0.53 -41.96
C LEU A 407 22.34 -1.35 -41.01
N SER A 408 21.03 -1.40 -41.25
CA SER A 408 20.08 -2.09 -40.39
C SER A 408 19.46 -3.29 -41.09
N GLU A 409 19.57 -4.45 -40.44
CA GLU A 409 18.82 -5.66 -40.77
C GLU A 409 17.70 -5.79 -39.74
N THR A 410 16.46 -5.81 -40.23
CA THR A 410 15.30 -6.01 -39.36
C THR A 410 14.26 -6.81 -40.10
N TRP A 411 13.63 -7.76 -39.41
CA TRP A 411 12.53 -8.54 -39.94
C TRP A 411 11.43 -7.68 -40.59
N SER A 412 11.20 -7.92 -41.89
CA SER A 412 10.36 -7.09 -42.75
C SER A 412 9.02 -7.71 -43.15
N ASN A 413 8.61 -8.81 -42.49
CA ASN A 413 7.40 -9.59 -42.81
C ASN A 413 6.33 -9.58 -41.71
N GLY A 414 6.29 -8.54 -40.87
CA GLY A 414 5.37 -8.44 -39.73
C GLY A 414 3.94 -7.99 -40.05
N GLY A 415 3.54 -7.95 -41.34
CA GLY A 415 2.19 -7.51 -41.76
C GLY A 415 1.98 -5.99 -41.85
N GLU A 416 2.88 -5.19 -41.30
CA GLU A 416 2.86 -3.72 -41.29
C GLU A 416 3.86 -3.08 -42.28
N ILE A 417 3.69 -1.78 -42.55
CA ILE A 417 4.54 -1.01 -43.47
C ILE A 417 5.96 -0.87 -42.89
N ASN A 418 6.96 -1.30 -43.66
CA ASN A 418 8.38 -1.09 -43.34
C ASN A 418 8.79 0.36 -43.60
N LEU A 419 9.56 0.96 -42.68
CA LEU A 419 10.12 2.30 -42.86
C LEU A 419 11.28 2.25 -43.86
N PRO A 420 11.36 3.18 -44.84
CA PRO A 420 12.45 3.21 -45.80
C PRO A 420 13.76 3.66 -45.17
N SER A 421 14.90 3.40 -45.83
CA SER A 421 16.21 3.99 -45.50
C SER A 421 16.09 5.48 -45.18
N ASN A 422 16.54 5.88 -43.98
CA ASN A 422 16.53 7.27 -43.53
C ASN A 422 17.90 7.91 -43.74
N CYS A 423 17.96 8.84 -44.71
CA CYS A 423 19.18 9.53 -45.11
C CYS A 423 19.03 11.06 -45.07
N THR A 424 18.14 11.57 -44.20
CA THR A 424 17.84 13.00 -44.11
C THR A 424 18.75 13.75 -43.12
N GLY A 425 19.34 13.04 -42.16
CA GLY A 425 20.25 13.60 -41.14
C GLY A 425 21.74 13.47 -41.50
N GLU A 426 22.60 13.92 -40.59
CA GLU A 426 24.07 13.81 -40.71
C GLU A 426 24.54 12.34 -40.77
N TYR A 427 23.86 11.47 -40.01
CA TYR A 427 24.12 10.03 -39.97
C TYR A 427 22.91 9.30 -40.55
N HIS A 428 23.18 8.33 -41.43
CA HIS A 428 22.14 7.60 -42.16
C HIS A 428 21.83 6.26 -41.51
N THR A 429 20.57 5.83 -41.59
CA THR A 429 20.12 4.47 -41.27
C THR A 429 19.64 3.84 -42.57
N GLU A 430 20.40 2.90 -43.11
CA GLU A 430 20.10 2.30 -44.41
C GLU A 430 19.70 0.84 -44.24
N ASN A 431 18.55 0.47 -44.79
CA ASN A 431 18.04 -0.90 -44.67
C ASN A 431 18.85 -1.85 -45.54
N ILE A 432 19.09 -3.06 -45.02
CA ILE A 432 19.70 -4.16 -45.76
C ILE A 432 18.61 -4.91 -46.51
N GLU A 433 18.76 -5.05 -47.83
CA GLU A 433 17.82 -5.79 -48.68
C GLU A 433 18.25 -7.25 -48.87
N LYS A 434 19.56 -7.52 -48.85
CA LYS A 434 20.11 -8.85 -49.12
C LYS A 434 21.33 -9.16 -48.26
N LEU A 435 21.30 -10.33 -47.64
CA LEU A 435 22.42 -10.91 -46.90
C LEU A 435 23.13 -11.99 -47.72
N SER A 436 24.34 -12.39 -47.30
CA SER A 436 25.13 -13.46 -47.91
C SER A 436 24.62 -14.87 -47.65
N PHE A 437 23.46 -15.01 -46.99
CA PHE A 437 22.82 -16.29 -46.70
C PHE A 437 21.85 -16.72 -47.80
N ASN A 438 21.46 -17.99 -47.81
CA ASN A 438 20.51 -18.56 -48.77
C ASN A 438 19.03 -18.31 -48.41
N PHE A 439 18.76 -17.28 -47.58
CA PHE A 439 17.42 -16.83 -47.19
C PHE A 439 17.32 -15.31 -47.33
N THR A 440 16.10 -14.78 -47.43
CA THR A 440 15.86 -13.34 -47.55
C THR A 440 15.65 -12.71 -46.18
N VAL A 441 15.80 -11.39 -46.07
CA VAL A 441 15.51 -10.62 -44.84
C VAL A 441 14.04 -10.73 -44.38
N HIS A 442 13.14 -11.23 -45.23
CA HIS A 442 11.75 -11.52 -44.86
C HIS A 442 11.61 -12.78 -43.99
N ASN A 443 12.61 -13.66 -44.03
CA ASN A 443 12.64 -14.94 -43.32
C ASN A 443 13.56 -14.90 -42.09
N ASP A 444 14.13 -13.74 -41.78
CA ASP A 444 15.03 -13.55 -40.64
C ASP A 444 14.36 -12.68 -39.58
N HIS A 445 14.21 -13.21 -38.37
CA HIS A 445 13.70 -12.46 -37.22
C HIS A 445 14.76 -11.58 -36.56
N SER A 446 16.01 -11.67 -37.03
CA SER A 446 17.13 -10.91 -36.53
C SER A 446 16.92 -9.41 -36.70
N LYS A 447 17.54 -8.68 -35.77
CA LYS A 447 17.41 -7.23 -35.62
C LYS A 447 18.74 -6.70 -35.17
N TRP A 448 19.52 -6.20 -36.11
CA TRP A 448 20.85 -5.69 -35.80
C TRP A 448 21.22 -4.51 -36.68
N LEU A 449 22.17 -3.73 -36.17
CA LEU A 449 22.81 -2.64 -36.90
C LEU A 449 24.31 -2.85 -36.94
N VAL A 450 24.93 -2.49 -38.05
CA VAL A 450 26.38 -2.45 -38.18
C VAL A 450 26.81 -1.11 -38.77
N SER A 451 27.80 -0.46 -38.15
CA SER A 451 28.29 0.82 -38.66
C SER A 451 29.03 0.64 -39.98
N ARG A 452 28.94 1.64 -40.87
CA ARG A 452 29.66 1.63 -42.15
C ARG A 452 31.16 1.77 -42.01
N ASN A 453 31.58 2.80 -41.27
CA ASN A 453 32.98 3.27 -41.21
C ASN A 453 33.57 3.22 -39.80
N TYR A 454 32.78 2.82 -38.82
CA TYR A 454 33.17 2.70 -37.41
C TYR A 454 33.09 1.25 -36.97
N THR A 455 33.26 1.00 -35.68
CA THR A 455 33.43 -0.33 -35.08
C THR A 455 32.22 -0.76 -34.25
N TRP A 456 31.04 -0.17 -34.49
CA TRP A 456 29.81 -0.48 -33.74
C TRP A 456 29.01 -1.60 -34.39
N THR A 457 28.55 -2.54 -33.55
CA THR A 457 27.52 -3.52 -33.88
C THR A 457 26.47 -3.49 -32.79
N CYS A 458 25.19 -3.41 -33.16
CA CYS A 458 24.07 -3.40 -32.23
C CYS A 458 23.14 -4.56 -32.51
N ILE A 459 22.59 -5.20 -31.47
CA ILE A 459 21.56 -6.25 -31.56
C ILE A 459 20.42 -5.86 -30.63
N GLY A 460 19.17 -6.08 -31.03
CA GLY A 460 18.03 -5.64 -30.22
C GLY A 460 16.71 -6.31 -30.56
N ASP A 461 15.65 -5.71 -30.02
CA ASP A 461 14.34 -6.36 -29.92
C ASP A 461 13.32 -5.82 -30.93
N MET A 462 13.60 -4.65 -31.54
CA MET A 462 12.67 -3.93 -32.40
C MET A 462 13.04 -4.01 -33.88
N ASN A 463 12.07 -4.34 -34.74
CA ASN A 463 12.23 -4.18 -36.18
C ASN A 463 11.88 -2.74 -36.61
N ARG A 464 11.98 -2.45 -37.91
CA ARG A 464 11.80 -1.11 -38.46
C ARG A 464 10.47 -0.93 -39.20
N GLN A 465 9.37 -1.34 -38.58
CA GLN A 465 7.99 -1.14 -39.06
C GLN A 465 7.32 0.07 -38.37
N ILE A 466 6.29 0.65 -38.98
CA ILE A 466 5.62 1.87 -38.47
C ILE A 466 5.02 1.66 -37.07
N ASP A 467 4.39 0.51 -36.82
CA ASP A 467 3.77 0.15 -35.54
C ASP A 467 4.78 0.09 -34.38
N GLN A 468 6.06 -0.17 -34.67
CA GLN A 468 7.13 -0.19 -33.67
C GLN A 468 7.44 1.19 -33.08
N LYS A 469 6.99 2.27 -33.73
CA LYS A 469 7.14 3.62 -33.17
C LYS A 469 6.45 3.77 -31.82
N ILE A 470 5.35 3.08 -31.58
CA ILE A 470 4.62 3.14 -30.31
C ILE A 470 4.92 1.97 -29.36
N ARG A 471 5.84 1.06 -29.74
CA ARG A 471 6.23 -0.08 -28.92
C ARG A 471 7.48 0.19 -28.10
N HIS A 472 7.58 -0.55 -26.99
CA HIS A 472 8.73 -0.52 -26.09
C HIS A 472 9.81 -1.45 -26.66
N GLY A 473 11.08 -1.13 -26.43
CA GLY A 473 12.16 -2.05 -26.78
C GLY A 473 13.55 -1.46 -26.61
N GLY A 474 14.56 -2.28 -26.88
CA GLY A 474 15.96 -1.92 -26.65
C GLY A 474 16.94 -2.48 -27.68
N PHE A 475 18.16 -1.95 -27.62
CA PHE A 475 19.33 -2.43 -28.35
C PHE A 475 20.57 -2.39 -27.45
N ALA A 476 21.42 -3.40 -27.59
CA ALA A 476 22.75 -3.43 -27.00
C ALA A 476 23.79 -3.28 -28.11
N CYS A 477 24.69 -2.30 -27.95
CA CYS A 477 25.72 -1.96 -28.92
C CYS A 477 27.11 -2.21 -28.35
N ILE A 478 27.94 -2.95 -29.10
CA ILE A 478 29.34 -3.21 -28.77
C ILE A 478 30.26 -2.47 -29.73
N ASN A 479 31.30 -1.84 -29.18
CA ASN A 479 32.36 -1.21 -29.95
C ASN A 479 33.51 -2.20 -30.14
N ASN A 480 33.45 -3.01 -31.20
CA ASN A 480 34.46 -4.02 -31.48
C ASN A 480 34.65 -4.18 -32.99
N LYS A 481 35.89 -3.94 -33.45
CA LYS A 481 36.24 -3.98 -34.87
C LYS A 481 36.05 -5.35 -35.50
N ASP A 482 36.42 -6.42 -34.80
CA ASP A 482 36.34 -7.76 -35.35
C ASP A 482 34.88 -8.17 -35.54
N ILE A 483 34.03 -7.92 -34.54
CA ILE A 483 32.59 -8.20 -34.61
C ILE A 483 31.95 -7.38 -35.75
N GLN A 484 32.24 -6.08 -35.80
CA GLN A 484 31.72 -5.20 -36.85
C GLN A 484 32.10 -5.69 -38.25
N GLN A 485 33.34 -6.13 -38.46
CA GLN A 485 33.78 -6.64 -39.75
C GLN A 485 33.03 -7.92 -40.14
N ARG A 486 32.75 -8.83 -39.18
CA ARG A 486 31.97 -10.04 -39.45
C ARG A 486 30.55 -9.72 -39.88
N PHE A 487 29.86 -8.82 -39.18
CA PHE A 487 28.51 -8.41 -39.57
C PHE A 487 28.50 -7.65 -40.91
N ARG A 488 29.49 -6.80 -41.16
CA ARG A 488 29.59 -6.04 -42.41
C ARG A 488 29.77 -6.93 -43.64
N GLN A 489 30.47 -8.05 -43.50
CA GLN A 489 30.67 -9.06 -44.56
C GLN A 489 29.37 -9.76 -44.97
N LEU A 490 28.36 -9.78 -44.11
CA LEU A 490 27.07 -10.39 -44.41
C LEU A 490 26.23 -9.55 -45.39
N VAL A 491 26.51 -8.25 -45.53
CA VAL A 491 25.67 -7.34 -46.30
C VAL A 491 26.03 -7.37 -47.79
N LEU A 492 25.10 -7.82 -48.63
CA LEU A 492 25.25 -7.84 -50.10
C LEU A 492 24.58 -6.65 -50.80
N GLN A 493 23.39 -6.24 -50.34
CA GLN A 493 22.61 -5.17 -50.97
C GLN A 493 21.92 -4.32 -49.92
N ILE A 494 21.83 -3.03 -50.19
CA ILE A 494 21.20 -2.02 -49.33
C ILE A 494 20.11 -1.29 -50.10
N GLU A 495 19.04 -0.92 -49.41
CA GLU A 495 17.97 -0.10 -49.96
C GLU A 495 18.51 1.31 -50.25
N PRO A 496 18.36 1.83 -51.47
CA PRO A 496 18.83 3.16 -51.81
C PRO A 496 18.05 4.24 -51.06
N CYS A 497 18.70 5.35 -50.72
CA CYS A 497 18.04 6.50 -50.11
C CYS A 497 17.04 7.13 -51.09
N SER A 498 15.75 7.08 -50.77
CA SER A 498 14.65 7.50 -51.66
C SER A 498 14.45 9.02 -51.82
N ILE A 499 15.45 9.85 -51.51
CA ILE A 499 15.34 11.32 -51.62
C ILE A 499 16.52 11.90 -52.40
N LYS A 500 16.22 12.38 -53.61
CA LYS A 500 17.06 13.38 -54.30
C LYS A 500 17.08 14.64 -53.45
N ARG A 501 18.27 15.10 -53.05
CA ARG A 501 18.49 16.45 -52.50
C ARG A 501 17.76 17.46 -53.41
N LYS A 502 16.86 18.25 -52.82
CA LYS A 502 16.55 19.59 -53.32
C LYS A 502 17.29 20.59 -52.46
#